data_AF-A0A161MH43-F1
#
_entry.id   AF-A0A161MH43-F1
#
_cell.length_a   1.000
_cell.length_b   1.000
_cell.length_c   1.000
_cell.angle_alpha   90.00
_cell.angle_beta   90.00
_cell.angle_gamma   90.00
#
_symmetry.space_group_name_H-M   'P 1'
#
loop_
_entity.id
_entity.type
_entity.pdbx_description
1 polymer ?
#
loop_
_entity_poly.entity_id
_entity_poly.type
_entity_poly.pdbx_seq_one_letter_code
_entity_poly.pdbx_strand_id
1 'polypeptide(L)'
;KLHSLQTFSITEFSQLQRLLLVHGRYSYKRSASMSQFVIHRGLIISTMQAIFSAVFYFSSVSLFPGFFMVGYATVYTMFPVFSLVLDKDVSDILALRYPELYKELAKGRSLSFKTFFMWVLISIVQGGVIMYGALVLFEDELIHIVAISFTALILTELIMVALTVRTWHYLIFIAEILSFLLYVLSLVVLRDYFDPNFLQTTDFVWKVVAITLLSCLPLTILKCLRKKISPP
;
A
#
# COMPACT_ATOMS: atom_id res chain seq x y z
N LYS A 1 2.08 -0.97 47.02
CA LYS A 1 1.68 -1.79 45.86
C LYS A 1 1.19 -0.83 44.76
N LEU A 2 2.10 -0.10 44.10
CA LEU A 2 1.80 1.00 43.17
C LEU A 2 2.72 0.96 41.94
N HIS A 3 3.20 -0.23 41.59
CA HIS A 3 4.21 -0.44 40.54
C HIS A 3 3.64 -0.85 39.18
N SER A 4 2.31 -0.84 38.98
CA SER A 4 1.67 -1.52 37.84
C SER A 4 0.95 -0.61 36.85
N LEU A 5 1.15 0.71 36.88
CA LEU A 5 0.55 1.64 35.91
C LEU A 5 1.60 2.34 35.03
N GLN A 6 2.67 1.63 34.68
CA GLN A 6 3.67 2.12 33.75
C GLN A 6 3.62 1.30 32.47
N THR A 7 3.48 1.98 31.32
CA THR A 7 3.42 1.34 30.00
C THR A 7 4.76 0.69 29.60
N PHE A 8 5.86 1.12 30.22
CA PHE A 8 7.19 0.54 30.09
C PHE A 8 7.86 0.46 31.45
N SER A 9 8.45 -0.70 31.79
CA SER A 9 9.29 -0.89 32.97
C SER A 9 10.76 -0.84 32.52
N ILE A 10 11.53 0.10 33.05
CA ILE A 10 12.94 0.34 32.70
C ILE A 10 13.76 0.20 33.97
N THR A 11 14.89 -0.51 33.93
CA THR A 11 15.71 -0.78 35.12
C THR A 11 16.68 0.35 35.43
N GLU A 12 17.18 1.06 34.40
CA GLU A 12 18.13 2.15 34.55
C GLU A 12 17.77 3.36 33.67
N PHE A 13 18.05 4.58 34.14
CA PHE A 13 17.79 5.81 33.37
C PHE A 13 18.59 5.87 32.05
N SER A 14 19.75 5.21 31.99
CA SER A 14 20.59 5.08 30.77
C SER A 14 19.83 4.45 29.60
N GLN A 15 18.91 3.51 29.88
CA GLN A 15 18.12 2.81 28.87
C GLN A 15 17.01 3.69 28.27
N LEU A 16 16.59 4.76 28.97
CA LEU A 16 15.58 5.69 28.49
C LEU A 16 16.03 6.40 27.20
N GLN A 17 17.31 6.74 27.09
CA GLN A 17 17.88 7.35 25.89
C GLN A 17 17.68 6.46 24.66
N ARG A 18 17.99 5.16 24.78
CA ARG A 18 17.83 4.20 23.68
C ARG A 18 16.37 3.89 23.39
N LEU A 19 15.52 3.82 24.42
CA LEU A 19 14.09 3.59 24.23
C LEU A 19 13.45 4.73 23.44
N LEU A 20 13.68 5.98 23.82
CA LEU A 20 13.08 7.14 23.16
C LEU A 20 13.67 7.37 21.76
N LEU A 21 15.00 7.48 21.63
CA LEU A 21 15.62 7.90 20.38
C LEU A 21 15.52 6.84 19.28
N VAL A 22 15.65 5.55 19.64
CA VAL A 22 15.64 4.45 18.65
C VAL A 22 14.23 3.88 18.50
N HIS A 23 13.66 3.34 19.58
CA HIS A 23 12.38 2.63 19.49
C HIS A 23 11.20 3.59 19.30
N GLY A 24 11.21 4.75 19.97
CA GLY A 24 10.21 5.80 19.76
C GLY A 24 10.20 6.31 18.32
N ARG A 25 11.38 6.52 17.72
CA ARG A 25 11.49 6.92 16.30
C ARG A 25 10.95 5.85 15.36
N TYR A 26 11.36 4.60 15.53
CA TYR A 26 10.89 3.50 14.70
C TYR A 26 9.39 3.32 14.82
N SER A 27 8.85 3.30 16.03
CA SER A 27 7.40 3.17 16.25
C SER A 27 6.64 4.29 15.55
N TYR A 28 7.03 5.57 15.76
CA TYR A 28 6.32 6.69 15.13
C TYR A 28 6.38 6.65 13.60
N LYS A 29 7.56 6.44 13.00
CA LYS A 29 7.69 6.44 11.54
C LYS A 29 7.01 5.23 10.89
N ARG A 30 7.15 4.04 11.47
CA ARG A 30 6.53 2.81 10.95
C ARG A 30 5.02 2.88 11.04
N SER A 31 4.49 3.27 12.21
CA SER A 31 3.05 3.44 12.38
C SER A 31 2.48 4.52 11.46
N ALA A 32 3.17 5.65 11.30
CA ALA A 32 2.71 6.70 10.38
C ALA A 32 2.67 6.23 8.91
N SER A 33 3.69 5.50 8.45
CA SER A 33 3.70 4.94 7.10
C SER A 33 2.60 3.87 6.93
N MET A 34 2.48 2.95 7.89
CA MET A 34 1.46 1.91 7.87
C MET A 34 0.04 2.49 7.86
N SER A 35 -0.24 3.51 8.67
CA SER A 35 -1.53 4.20 8.65
C SER A 35 -1.84 4.83 7.30
N GLN A 36 -0.84 5.45 6.65
CA GLN A 36 -1.01 6.03 5.31
C GLN A 36 -1.33 4.97 4.26
N PHE A 37 -0.66 3.82 4.31
CA PHE A 37 -0.96 2.68 3.44
C PHE A 37 -2.38 2.15 3.65
N VAL A 38 -2.80 1.94 4.90
CA VAL A 38 -4.16 1.44 5.21
C VAL A 38 -5.24 2.41 4.71
N ILE A 39 -5.05 3.72 4.90
CA ILE A 39 -5.96 4.75 4.40
C ILE A 39 -6.04 4.70 2.87
N HIS A 40 -4.88 4.70 2.22
CA HIS A 40 -4.78 4.65 0.76
C HIS A 40 -5.46 3.40 0.19
N ARG A 41 -5.20 2.23 0.79
CA ARG A 41 -5.79 0.93 0.42
C ARG A 41 -7.32 0.97 0.40
N GLY A 42 -7.92 1.54 1.44
CA GLY A 42 -9.38 1.68 1.52
C GLY A 42 -9.95 2.69 0.52
N LEU A 43 -9.23 3.80 0.29
CA LEU A 43 -9.68 4.89 -0.57
C LEU A 43 -9.62 4.53 -2.06
N ILE A 44 -8.63 3.77 -2.51
CA ILE A 44 -8.58 3.30 -3.90
C ILE A 44 -9.85 2.50 -4.23
N ILE A 45 -10.18 1.50 -3.40
CA ILE A 45 -11.35 0.66 -3.66
C ILE A 45 -12.63 1.47 -3.62
N SER A 46 -12.76 2.37 -2.64
CA SER A 46 -13.92 3.25 -2.54
C SER A 46 -14.07 4.13 -3.78
N THR A 47 -12.96 4.63 -4.32
CA THR A 47 -12.95 5.43 -5.55
C THR A 47 -13.35 4.59 -6.77
N MET A 48 -12.78 3.40 -6.92
CA MET A 48 -13.13 2.48 -8.01
C MET A 48 -14.62 2.11 -7.97
N GLN A 49 -15.14 1.78 -6.79
CA GLN A 49 -16.56 1.49 -6.58
C GLN A 49 -17.45 2.69 -6.90
N ALA A 50 -17.06 3.90 -6.49
CA ALA A 50 -17.83 5.11 -6.77
C ALA A 50 -17.92 5.40 -8.28
N ILE A 51 -16.80 5.24 -9.01
CA ILE A 51 -16.76 5.44 -10.47
C ILE A 51 -17.57 4.34 -11.17
N PHE A 52 -17.41 3.09 -10.75
CA PHE A 52 -18.22 1.98 -11.27
C PHE A 52 -19.71 2.25 -11.08
N SER A 53 -20.14 2.56 -9.85
CA SER A 53 -21.55 2.85 -9.57
C SER A 53 -22.06 4.03 -10.42
N ALA A 54 -21.29 5.11 -10.54
CA ALA A 54 -21.66 6.27 -11.36
C ALA A 54 -21.87 5.92 -12.84
N VAL A 55 -21.01 5.07 -13.42
CA VAL A 55 -21.09 4.64 -14.84
C VAL A 55 -22.30 3.72 -15.06
N PHE A 56 -22.61 2.87 -14.10
CA PHE A 56 -23.74 1.94 -14.15
C PHE A 56 -25.02 2.55 -13.51
N TYR A 57 -25.31 3.82 -13.79
CA TYR A 57 -26.55 4.51 -13.36
C TYR A 57 -26.82 4.49 -11.85
N PHE A 58 -25.77 4.65 -11.04
CA PHE A 58 -25.82 4.56 -9.57
C PHE A 58 -26.36 3.22 -9.05
N SER A 59 -26.09 2.14 -9.79
CA SER A 59 -26.39 0.78 -9.35
C SER A 59 -25.64 0.46 -8.04
N SER A 60 -26.31 -0.30 -7.17
CA SER A 60 -25.78 -0.79 -5.89
C SER A 60 -24.93 -2.06 -6.03
N VAL A 61 -24.64 -2.49 -7.26
CA VAL A 61 -23.80 -3.66 -7.52
C VAL A 61 -22.36 -3.39 -7.06
N SER A 62 -21.81 -4.31 -6.28
CA SER A 62 -20.40 -4.26 -5.86
C SER A 62 -19.51 -4.63 -7.03
N LEU A 63 -18.48 -3.83 -7.29
CA LEU A 63 -17.44 -4.11 -8.28
C LEU A 63 -16.69 -5.40 -7.93
N PHE A 64 -16.34 -5.55 -6.65
CA PHE A 64 -15.65 -6.73 -6.14
C PHE A 64 -16.58 -7.52 -5.20
N PRO A 65 -16.77 -8.82 -5.42
CA PRO A 65 -17.39 -9.70 -4.45
C PRO A 65 -16.68 -9.67 -3.09
N GLY A 66 -17.42 -9.94 -2.01
CA GLY A 66 -16.90 -9.84 -0.64
C GLY A 66 -15.67 -10.72 -0.37
N PHE A 67 -15.58 -11.90 -0.98
CA PHE A 67 -14.42 -12.78 -0.81
C PHE A 67 -13.15 -12.23 -1.49
N PHE A 68 -13.26 -11.53 -2.62
CA PHE A 68 -12.12 -10.79 -3.21
C PHE A 68 -11.64 -9.68 -2.28
N MET A 69 -12.57 -8.94 -1.68
CA MET A 69 -12.25 -7.91 -0.70
C MET A 69 -11.53 -8.49 0.52
N VAL A 70 -11.97 -9.65 1.02
CA VAL A 70 -11.31 -10.35 2.13
C VAL A 70 -9.92 -10.84 1.71
N GLY A 71 -9.79 -11.48 0.54
CA GLY A 71 -8.50 -11.98 0.04
C GLY A 71 -7.49 -10.85 -0.19
N TYR A 72 -7.95 -9.76 -0.80
CA TYR A 72 -7.19 -8.52 -0.93
C TYR A 72 -6.74 -7.99 0.44
N ALA A 73 -7.68 -7.90 1.38
CA ALA A 73 -7.43 -7.28 2.66
C ALA A 73 -6.51 -8.07 3.58
N THR A 74 -6.54 -9.41 3.47
CA THR A 74 -5.92 -10.31 4.44
C THR A 74 -4.77 -11.12 3.86
N VAL A 75 -4.88 -11.61 2.63
CA VAL A 75 -3.93 -12.55 2.04
C VAL A 75 -2.90 -11.83 1.18
N TYR A 76 -3.36 -11.02 0.21
CA TYR A 76 -2.46 -10.48 -0.82
C TYR A 76 -1.66 -9.28 -0.34
N THR A 77 -2.22 -8.44 0.52
CA THR A 77 -1.60 -7.13 0.87
C THR A 77 -1.09 -7.04 2.31
N MET A 78 -1.42 -7.99 3.20
CA MET A 78 -0.94 -7.92 4.58
C MET A 78 0.53 -8.23 4.72
N PHE A 79 1.05 -9.28 4.07
CA PHE A 79 2.46 -9.66 4.21
C PHE A 79 3.43 -8.52 3.84
N PRO A 80 3.25 -7.81 2.69
CA PRO A 80 4.12 -6.70 2.32
C PRO A 80 3.99 -5.52 3.30
N VAL A 81 2.77 -5.20 3.74
CA VAL A 81 2.52 -4.11 4.71
C VAL A 81 3.16 -4.41 6.07
N PHE A 82 3.07 -5.64 6.58
CA PHE A 82 3.76 -6.03 7.81
C PHE A 82 5.28 -6.04 7.66
N SER A 83 5.78 -6.43 6.49
CA SER A 83 7.21 -6.36 6.20
C SER A 83 7.74 -4.92 6.20
N LEU A 84 6.91 -3.94 5.83
CA LEU A 84 7.24 -2.51 5.94
C LEU A 84 7.39 -2.05 7.40
N VAL A 85 6.71 -2.71 8.35
CA VAL A 85 6.93 -2.52 9.80
C VAL A 85 8.28 -3.07 10.23
N LEU A 86 8.99 -3.85 9.43
CA LEU A 86 10.36 -4.31 9.69
C LEU A 86 11.42 -3.43 9.01
N ASP A 87 11.03 -2.50 8.13
CA ASP A 87 11.96 -1.55 7.49
C ASP A 87 12.58 -0.60 8.55
N LYS A 88 13.90 -0.38 8.45
CA LYS A 88 14.65 0.50 9.36
C LYS A 88 15.18 1.69 8.57
N ASP A 89 14.78 2.90 8.95
CA ASP A 89 15.16 4.11 8.23
C ASP A 89 16.60 4.56 8.51
N VAL A 90 17.11 4.28 9.71
CA VAL A 90 18.42 4.65 10.27
C VAL A 90 18.87 3.49 11.17
N SER A 91 20.17 3.16 11.23
CA SER A 91 20.67 2.13 12.15
C SER A 91 20.63 2.59 13.61
N ASP A 92 20.46 1.64 14.55
CA ASP A 92 20.41 1.92 15.99
C ASP A 92 21.57 2.80 16.47
N ILE A 93 22.78 2.54 15.96
CA ILE A 93 24.02 3.26 16.31
C ILE A 93 23.95 4.70 15.80
N LEU A 94 23.46 4.91 14.58
CA LEU A 94 23.38 6.24 13.97
C LEU A 94 22.29 7.08 14.63
N ALA A 95 21.17 6.48 15.02
CA ALA A 95 20.10 7.13 15.77
C ALA A 95 20.56 7.61 17.16
N LEU A 96 21.43 6.86 17.83
CA LEU A 96 22.02 7.25 19.11
C LEU A 96 23.11 8.33 18.94
N ARG A 97 23.91 8.26 17.88
CA ARG A 97 25.00 9.21 17.61
C ARG A 97 24.48 10.59 17.20
N TYR A 98 23.33 10.66 16.53
CA TYR A 98 22.73 11.91 16.03
C TYR A 98 21.32 12.13 16.59
N PRO A 99 21.17 12.57 17.86
CA PRO A 99 19.87 12.79 18.48
C PRO A 99 19.03 13.89 17.80
N GLU A 100 19.65 14.74 16.97
CA GLU A 100 18.96 15.77 16.18
C GLU A 100 17.93 15.18 15.20
N LEU A 101 18.16 13.95 14.73
CA LEU A 101 17.20 13.20 13.93
C LEU A 101 15.84 13.07 14.64
N TYR A 102 15.83 13.00 15.98
CA TYR A 102 14.59 12.92 16.75
C TYR A 102 13.81 14.25 16.76
N LYS A 103 14.49 15.40 16.67
CA LYS A 103 13.83 16.72 16.61
C LYS A 103 12.96 16.87 15.36
N GLU A 104 13.25 16.13 14.29
CA GLU A 104 12.40 16.09 13.10
C GLU A 104 11.03 15.43 13.36
N LEU A 105 10.98 14.43 14.24
CA LEU A 105 9.74 13.75 14.61
C LEU A 105 8.83 14.65 15.45
N ALA A 106 9.42 15.43 16.36
CA ALA A 106 8.68 16.38 17.18
C ALA A 106 7.92 17.43 16.35
N LYS A 107 8.35 17.69 15.11
CA LYS A 107 7.66 18.59 14.17
C LYS A 107 6.41 17.97 13.52
N GLY A 108 6.09 16.71 13.81
CA GLY A 108 4.86 16.04 13.33
C GLY A 108 4.79 15.83 11.81
N ARG A 109 5.90 15.98 11.09
CA ARG A 109 5.91 16.03 9.61
C ARG A 109 5.54 14.71 8.93
N SER A 110 5.62 13.59 9.64
CA SER A 110 5.34 12.27 9.07
C SER A 110 3.84 11.97 9.00
N LEU A 111 3.04 12.52 9.93
CA LEU A 111 1.60 12.34 10.00
C LEU A 111 0.90 13.69 10.13
N SER A 112 0.94 14.48 9.05
CA SER A 112 0.31 15.80 8.97
C SER A 112 -0.95 15.73 8.09
N PHE A 113 -1.89 16.66 8.29
CA PHE A 113 -3.02 16.86 7.38
C PHE A 113 -2.56 17.01 5.92
N LYS A 114 -1.43 17.68 5.68
CA LYS A 114 -0.86 17.81 4.33
C LYS A 114 -0.55 16.45 3.71
N THR A 115 0.11 15.56 4.46
CA THR A 115 0.43 14.21 3.98
C THR A 115 -0.84 13.37 3.79
N PHE A 116 -1.81 13.51 4.69
CA PHE A 116 -3.10 12.82 4.57
C PHE A 116 -3.82 13.19 3.27
N PHE A 117 -4.02 14.48 2.99
CA PHE A 117 -4.69 14.93 1.75
C PHE A 117 -3.90 14.56 0.48
N MET A 118 -2.56 14.55 0.54
CA MET A 118 -1.76 14.03 -0.58
C MET A 118 -2.07 12.55 -0.85
N TRP A 119 -2.08 11.71 0.19
CA TRP A 119 -2.41 10.29 0.05
C TRP A 119 -3.84 10.07 -0.45
N VAL A 120 -4.81 10.86 0.01
CA VAL A 120 -6.18 10.85 -0.49
C VAL A 120 -6.21 11.15 -1.99
N LEU A 121 -5.56 12.23 -2.44
CA LEU A 121 -5.52 12.60 -3.85
C LEU A 121 -4.85 11.54 -4.71
N ILE A 122 -3.74 10.97 -4.25
CA ILE A 122 -3.06 9.85 -4.93
C ILE A 122 -4.02 8.67 -5.08
N SER A 123 -4.75 8.32 -4.01
CA SER A 123 -5.71 7.21 -4.03
C SER A 123 -6.83 7.44 -5.03
N ILE A 124 -7.37 8.67 -5.09
CA ILE A 124 -8.44 9.03 -6.04
C ILE A 124 -7.93 8.94 -7.47
N VAL A 125 -6.74 9.49 -7.76
CA VAL A 125 -6.16 9.44 -9.11
C VAL A 125 -5.85 8.00 -9.50
N GLN A 126 -5.24 7.20 -8.62
CA GLN A 126 -4.91 5.80 -8.92
C GLN A 126 -6.16 4.94 -9.12
N GLY A 127 -7.13 5.02 -8.20
CA GLY A 127 -8.40 4.30 -8.33
C GLY A 127 -9.16 4.72 -9.59
N GLY A 128 -9.14 6.01 -9.91
CA GLY A 128 -9.72 6.55 -11.14
C GLY A 128 -9.05 6.01 -12.40
N VAL A 129 -7.72 6.02 -12.46
CA VAL A 129 -6.96 5.48 -13.59
C VAL A 129 -7.22 3.98 -13.77
N ILE A 130 -7.23 3.21 -12.69
CA ILE A 130 -7.48 1.76 -12.75
C ILE A 130 -8.91 1.49 -13.26
N MET A 131 -9.91 2.15 -12.68
CA MET A 131 -11.31 1.90 -13.03
C MET A 131 -11.63 2.41 -14.44
N TYR A 132 -11.25 3.64 -14.76
CA TYR A 132 -11.50 4.21 -16.08
C TYR A 132 -10.72 3.46 -17.17
N GLY A 133 -9.47 3.08 -16.90
CA GLY A 133 -8.68 2.24 -17.80
C GLY A 133 -9.33 0.89 -18.07
N ALA A 134 -9.85 0.23 -17.03
CA ALA A 134 -10.57 -1.04 -17.18
C ALA A 134 -11.89 -0.88 -17.97
N LEU A 135 -12.59 0.26 -17.84
CA LEU A 135 -13.81 0.56 -18.60
C LEU A 135 -13.52 0.89 -20.07
N VAL A 136 -12.41 1.56 -20.38
CA VAL A 136 -12.04 1.92 -21.76
C VAL A 136 -11.50 0.70 -22.53
N LEU A 137 -10.77 -0.18 -21.84
CA LEU A 137 -10.20 -1.40 -22.43
C LEU A 137 -11.15 -2.63 -22.35
N PHE A 138 -12.40 -2.36 -21.96
CA PHE A 138 -13.49 -3.32 -21.89
C PHE A 138 -13.92 -3.75 -23.29
N GLU A 139 -14.14 -5.05 -23.49
CA GLU A 139 -14.62 -5.54 -24.79
C GLU A 139 -15.97 -6.26 -24.75
N ASP A 140 -16.36 -7.02 -23.72
CA ASP A 140 -17.66 -7.74 -23.81
C ASP A 140 -18.37 -8.04 -22.47
N GLU A 141 -17.67 -8.47 -21.42
CA GLU A 141 -18.31 -8.97 -20.19
C GLU A 141 -17.80 -8.33 -18.90
N LEU A 142 -18.71 -8.02 -17.97
CA LEU A 142 -18.39 -7.38 -16.68
C LEU A 142 -17.31 -8.15 -15.90
N ILE A 143 -17.27 -9.47 -16.04
CA ILE A 143 -16.25 -10.36 -15.47
C ILE A 143 -14.84 -9.95 -15.91
N HIS A 144 -14.66 -9.51 -17.17
CA HIS A 144 -13.38 -9.01 -17.68
C HIS A 144 -12.97 -7.68 -17.04
N ILE A 145 -13.92 -6.77 -16.77
CA ILE A 145 -13.64 -5.51 -16.03
C ILE A 145 -13.12 -5.86 -14.64
N VAL A 146 -13.82 -6.75 -13.94
CA VAL A 146 -13.46 -7.19 -12.59
C VAL A 146 -12.08 -7.84 -12.61
N ALA A 147 -11.81 -8.72 -13.58
CA ALA A 147 -10.51 -9.36 -13.75
C ALA A 147 -9.38 -8.34 -13.94
N ILE A 148 -9.49 -7.47 -14.94
CA ILE A 148 -8.45 -6.47 -15.26
C ILE A 148 -8.23 -5.53 -14.08
N SER A 149 -9.32 -4.95 -13.54
CA SER A 149 -9.23 -3.95 -12.49
C SER A 149 -8.72 -4.52 -11.16
N PHE A 150 -9.11 -5.74 -10.78
CA PHE A 150 -8.62 -6.39 -9.56
C PHE A 150 -7.15 -6.79 -9.67
N THR A 151 -6.74 -7.32 -10.83
CA THR A 151 -5.33 -7.65 -11.12
C THR A 151 -4.47 -6.39 -11.10
N ALA A 152 -4.90 -5.34 -11.79
CA ALA A 152 -4.18 -4.08 -11.84
C ALA A 152 -4.09 -3.43 -10.45
N LEU A 153 -5.14 -3.51 -9.63
CA LEU A 153 -5.17 -3.04 -8.25
C LEU A 153 -4.08 -3.72 -7.39
N ILE A 154 -4.05 -5.05 -7.38
CA ILE A 154 -3.09 -5.81 -6.57
C ILE A 154 -1.66 -5.53 -7.03
N LEU A 155 -1.40 -5.56 -8.34
CA LEU A 155 -0.06 -5.27 -8.86
C LEU A 155 0.38 -3.84 -8.56
N THR A 156 -0.53 -2.86 -8.66
CA THR A 156 -0.24 -1.47 -8.31
C THR A 156 0.18 -1.35 -6.84
N GLU A 157 -0.47 -2.08 -5.95
CA GLU A 157 -0.15 -2.06 -4.52
C GLU A 157 1.19 -2.74 -4.21
N LEU A 158 1.47 -3.90 -4.80
CA LEU A 158 2.78 -4.57 -4.66
C LEU A 158 3.91 -3.67 -5.19
N ILE A 159 3.72 -3.06 -6.37
CA ILE A 159 4.70 -2.11 -6.91
C ILE A 159 4.84 -0.88 -6.02
N MET A 160 3.76 -0.35 -5.45
CA MET A 160 3.83 0.78 -4.53
C MET A 160 4.62 0.44 -3.27
N VAL A 161 4.39 -0.73 -2.68
CA VAL A 161 5.15 -1.19 -1.51
C VAL A 161 6.62 -1.33 -1.89
N ALA A 162 6.94 -2.05 -2.97
CA ALA A 162 8.29 -2.18 -3.51
C ALA A 162 8.98 -0.82 -3.76
N LEU A 163 8.25 0.17 -4.28
CA LEU A 163 8.75 1.52 -4.50
C LEU A 163 8.89 2.32 -3.19
N THR A 164 8.13 2.03 -2.15
CA THR A 164 8.18 2.81 -0.90
C THR A 164 9.26 2.30 0.05
N VAL A 165 9.61 1.02 -0.05
CA VAL A 165 10.68 0.38 0.73
C VAL A 165 12.00 1.14 0.56
N ARG A 166 12.64 1.45 1.70
CA ARG A 166 13.94 2.13 1.70
C ARG A 166 15.09 1.13 1.69
N THR A 167 14.98 0.05 2.46
CA THR A 167 16.01 -0.99 2.54
C THR A 167 15.45 -2.35 2.11
N TRP A 168 15.99 -2.88 1.01
CA TRP A 168 15.64 -4.22 0.55
C TRP A 168 16.34 -5.24 1.42
N HIS A 169 15.57 -5.89 2.30
CA HIS A 169 16.01 -7.04 3.07
C HIS A 169 15.20 -8.27 2.65
N TYR A 170 15.75 -9.46 2.91
CA TYR A 170 15.20 -10.73 2.43
C TYR A 170 13.71 -10.94 2.76
N LEU A 171 13.24 -10.46 3.93
CA LEU A 171 11.83 -10.62 4.33
C LEU A 171 10.85 -9.83 3.46
N ILE A 172 11.21 -8.63 2.99
CA ILE A 172 10.36 -7.86 2.06
C ILE A 172 10.26 -8.59 0.74
N PHE A 173 11.39 -9.06 0.21
CA PHE A 173 11.41 -9.79 -1.05
C PHE A 173 10.57 -11.08 -1.00
N ILE A 174 10.69 -11.84 0.09
CA ILE A 174 9.88 -13.04 0.31
C ILE A 174 8.39 -12.68 0.46
N ALA A 175 8.05 -11.62 1.19
CA ALA A 175 6.67 -11.17 1.37
C ALA A 175 6.03 -10.75 0.04
N GLU A 176 6.73 -9.98 -0.79
CA GLU A 176 6.27 -9.56 -2.13
C GLU A 176 6.03 -10.76 -3.05
N ILE A 177 6.99 -11.69 -3.13
CA ILE A 177 6.87 -12.88 -3.96
C ILE A 177 5.74 -13.78 -3.47
N LEU A 178 5.64 -14.01 -2.16
CA LEU A 178 4.59 -14.85 -1.60
C LEU A 178 3.21 -14.26 -1.89
N SER A 179 3.04 -12.96 -1.70
CA SER A 179 1.81 -12.25 -2.05
C SER A 179 1.44 -12.37 -3.52
N PHE A 180 2.41 -12.20 -4.41
CA PHE A 180 2.20 -12.37 -5.86
C PHE A 180 1.81 -13.82 -6.21
N LEU A 181 2.49 -14.82 -5.64
CA LEU A 181 2.18 -16.23 -5.87
C LEU A 181 0.80 -16.63 -5.34
N LEU A 182 0.44 -16.16 -4.14
CA LEU A 182 -0.89 -16.40 -3.57
C LEU A 182 -1.99 -15.78 -4.43
N TYR A 183 -1.73 -14.63 -5.02
CA TYR A 183 -2.64 -14.00 -5.95
C TYR A 183 -2.75 -14.79 -7.28
N VAL A 184 -1.65 -15.20 -7.89
CA VAL A 184 -1.67 -16.05 -9.09
C VAL A 184 -2.40 -17.37 -8.83
N LEU A 185 -2.18 -17.98 -7.68
CA LEU A 185 -2.92 -19.18 -7.26
C LEU A 185 -4.43 -18.91 -7.18
N SER A 186 -4.83 -17.74 -6.68
CA SER A 186 -6.25 -17.36 -6.58
C SER A 186 -6.91 -17.26 -7.95
N LEU A 187 -6.21 -16.75 -8.98
CA LEU A 187 -6.71 -16.71 -10.36
C LEU A 187 -7.00 -18.11 -10.92
N VAL A 188 -6.21 -19.11 -10.53
CA VAL A 188 -6.38 -20.51 -11.00
C VAL A 188 -7.51 -21.23 -10.25
N VAL A 189 -7.70 -20.91 -8.97
CA VAL A 189 -8.71 -21.55 -8.10
C VAL A 189 -10.10 -20.97 -8.33
N LEU A 190 -10.22 -19.65 -8.51
CA LEU A 190 -11.50 -18.92 -8.58
C LEU A 190 -12.05 -18.84 -10.02
N ARG A 191 -12.18 -20.01 -10.67
CA ARG A 191 -12.61 -20.13 -12.08
C ARG A 191 -14.04 -19.65 -12.34
N ASP A 192 -14.88 -19.64 -11.31
CA ASP A 192 -16.26 -19.15 -11.41
C ASP A 192 -16.34 -17.62 -11.57
N TYR A 193 -15.24 -16.90 -11.27
CA TYR A 193 -15.19 -15.43 -11.27
C TYR A 193 -14.17 -14.85 -12.25
N PHE A 194 -13.32 -15.68 -12.84
CA PHE A 194 -12.36 -15.27 -13.87
C PHE A 194 -12.46 -16.24 -15.04
N ASP A 195 -12.73 -15.74 -16.25
CA ASP A 195 -12.70 -16.57 -17.45
C ASP A 195 -11.26 -17.06 -17.70
N PRO A 196 -10.99 -18.37 -17.60
CA PRO A 196 -9.65 -18.92 -17.78
C PRO A 196 -9.09 -18.68 -19.18
N ASN A 197 -9.95 -18.57 -20.21
CA ASN A 197 -9.53 -18.35 -21.59
C ASN A 197 -9.04 -16.91 -21.76
N PHE A 198 -9.80 -15.95 -21.20
CA PHE A 198 -9.41 -14.55 -21.20
C PHE A 198 -8.10 -14.30 -20.45
N LEU A 199 -7.90 -14.92 -19.27
CA LEU A 199 -6.68 -14.77 -18.48
C LEU A 199 -5.39 -15.19 -19.22
N GLN A 200 -5.48 -16.16 -20.12
CA GLN A 200 -4.32 -16.64 -20.91
C GLN A 200 -4.06 -15.79 -22.16
N THR A 201 -4.97 -14.88 -22.49
CA THR A 201 -4.87 -14.05 -23.70
C THR A 201 -3.84 -12.95 -23.50
N THR A 202 -3.07 -12.64 -24.55
CA THR A 202 -2.12 -11.53 -24.55
C THR A 202 -2.80 -10.18 -24.27
N ASP A 203 -4.08 -10.07 -24.61
CA ASP A 203 -4.93 -8.91 -24.34
C ASP A 203 -5.08 -8.61 -22.87
N PHE A 204 -5.36 -9.63 -22.05
CA PHE A 204 -5.45 -9.46 -20.62
C PHE A 204 -4.13 -8.92 -20.04
N VAL A 205 -3.01 -9.54 -20.42
CA VAL A 205 -1.69 -9.18 -19.89
C VAL A 205 -1.31 -7.75 -20.26
N TRP A 206 -1.44 -7.35 -21.53
CA TRP A 206 -1.05 -5.99 -21.92
C TRP A 206 -1.97 -4.94 -21.30
N LYS A 207 -3.29 -5.19 -21.23
CA LYS A 207 -4.27 -4.27 -20.62
C LYS A 207 -3.93 -4.03 -19.15
N VAL A 208 -3.70 -5.11 -18.39
CA VAL A 208 -3.30 -5.03 -16.98
C VAL A 208 -1.98 -4.29 -16.82
N VAL A 209 -0.95 -4.65 -17.59
CA VAL A 209 0.38 -4.01 -17.49
C VAL A 209 0.29 -2.52 -17.82
N ALA A 210 -0.43 -2.14 -18.87
CA ALA A 210 -0.61 -0.74 -19.25
C ALA A 210 -1.30 0.07 -18.14
N ILE A 211 -2.40 -0.46 -17.57
CA ILE A 211 -3.12 0.19 -16.48
C ILE A 211 -2.24 0.30 -15.23
N THR A 212 -1.53 -0.77 -14.84
CA THR A 212 -0.66 -0.78 -13.67
C THR A 212 0.52 0.20 -13.82
N LEU A 213 1.13 0.29 -15.00
CA LEU A 213 2.20 1.26 -15.24
C LEU A 213 1.67 2.69 -15.17
N LEU A 214 0.50 2.94 -15.78
CA LEU A 214 -0.14 4.26 -15.76
C LEU A 214 -0.56 4.68 -14.34
N SER A 215 -1.10 3.75 -13.54
CA SER A 215 -1.48 4.00 -12.15
C SER A 215 -0.27 4.28 -11.25
N CYS A 216 0.93 3.80 -11.62
CA CYS A 216 2.16 4.06 -10.86
C CYS A 216 2.83 5.40 -11.20
N LEU A 217 2.45 6.07 -12.30
CA LEU A 217 3.04 7.36 -12.70
C LEU A 217 2.88 8.47 -11.64
N PRO A 218 1.69 8.70 -11.03
CA PRO A 218 1.53 9.72 -10.01
C PRO A 218 2.49 9.53 -8.83
N LEU A 219 2.70 8.29 -8.39
CA LEU A 219 3.61 7.95 -7.28
C LEU A 219 5.07 8.22 -7.63
N THR A 220 5.51 7.81 -8.82
CA THR A 220 6.90 8.00 -9.25
C THR A 220 7.24 9.49 -9.44
N ILE A 221 6.32 10.25 -10.02
CA ILE A 221 6.44 11.71 -10.17
C ILE A 221 6.51 12.38 -8.80
N LEU A 222 5.62 12.03 -7.87
CA LEU A 222 5.63 12.57 -6.50
C LEU A 222 6.91 12.23 -5.75
N LYS A 223 7.42 11.00 -5.86
CA LYS A 223 8.67 10.59 -5.23
C LYS A 223 9.86 11.37 -5.79
N CYS A 224 9.89 11.56 -7.11
CA CYS A 224 10.92 12.36 -7.79
C CYS A 224 10.87 13.83 -7.35
N LEU A 225 9.68 14.44 -7.35
CA LEU A 225 9.46 15.82 -6.89
C LEU A 225 9.87 16.01 -5.43
N ARG A 226 9.51 15.07 -4.54
CA ARG A 226 9.88 15.14 -3.12
C ARG A 226 11.38 15.07 -2.92
N LYS A 227 12.08 14.18 -3.64
CA LYS A 227 13.54 14.06 -3.60
C LYS A 227 14.24 15.32 -4.13
N LYS A 228 13.64 16.01 -5.10
CA LYS A 228 14.17 17.24 -5.70
C LYS A 228 13.93 18.50 -4.85
N ILE A 229 12.79 18.59 -4.16
CA ILE A 229 12.39 19.76 -3.37
C ILE A 229 12.94 19.71 -1.93
N SER A 230 13.14 18.52 -1.37
CA SER A 230 13.66 18.36 0.00
C SER A 230 14.39 17.01 0.12
N PRO A 231 15.69 16.94 -0.23
CA PRO A 231 16.48 15.75 0.04
C PRO A 231 16.52 15.46 1.56
N PRO A 232 16.50 14.19 1.96
CA PRO A 232 16.55 13.78 3.36
C PRO A 232 17.89 14.10 4.03
#